data_AF-A0A2Z4PUL8-F1
#
_entry.id   AF-A0A2Z4PUL8-F1
#
_cell.length_a   1.000
_cell.length_b   1.000
_cell.length_c   1.000
_cell.angle_alpha   90.00
_cell.angle_beta   90.00
_cell.angle_gamma   90.00
#
_symmetry.space_group_name_H-M   'P 1'
#
loop_
_entity.id
_entity.type
_entity.pdbx_description
1 polymer ?
#
loop_
_entity_poly.entity_id
_entity_poly.type
_entity_poly.pdbx_seq_one_letter_code
_entity_poly.pdbx_strand_id
1 'polypeptide(L)'
;MAENYAAIQAEADRMAEQLSQMKNRLYYLSTSIKNIKHSMSLYQDMDLEKVYSLYGEITELFKEGTLQTLENVTEFHKNIHIKRSERLAKELKKLSTSHLEEEKSKIEMQKAFDEKMKLLAKSRALDYFAAINAQLTTLKNKLSKLQDYKNISSHSKKEMAVALKELLSQEVTTIDYLEAYKDQEHAVYLGFRNLANEFYPEVPAGISIQNNEGNNQERFKISAKIQNDASDGINEVKIFCYDLNNLINSKVHHFQSVFHDSRMFSDIDPRQRAILLKQANALTKASGMQYIATMNEDQLISLKDVLTEKEFEEIFGAIRLELKDDSPESKLLGVQIDMQYEKD
;
A
#
# COMPACT_ATOMS: atom_id res chain seq x y z
N MET A 1 -34.67 -2.11 6.33
CA MET A 1 -35.00 -0.82 7.00
C MET A 1 -35.27 0.31 6.00
N ALA A 2 -34.55 0.41 4.87
CA ALA A 2 -34.80 1.44 3.84
C ALA A 2 -36.19 1.35 3.15
N GLU A 3 -36.70 0.14 2.89
CA GLU A 3 -38.04 -0.05 2.27
C GLU A 3 -39.18 0.54 3.12
N ASN A 4 -39.06 0.47 4.45
CA ASN A 4 -40.08 0.97 5.35
C ASN A 4 -40.06 2.51 5.42
N TYR A 5 -38.88 3.15 5.33
CA TYR A 5 -38.75 4.61 5.33
C TYR A 5 -39.32 5.24 4.05
N ALA A 6 -38.99 4.68 2.87
CA ALA A 6 -39.49 5.18 1.60
C ALA A 6 -41.02 5.06 1.49
N ALA A 7 -41.59 3.96 2.01
CA ALA A 7 -43.04 3.77 2.08
C ALA A 7 -43.72 4.80 3.00
N ILE A 8 -43.15 5.06 4.18
CA ILE A 8 -43.68 6.04 5.15
C ILE A 8 -43.59 7.47 4.59
N GLN A 9 -42.53 7.80 3.85
CA GLN A 9 -42.39 9.11 3.19
C GLN A 9 -43.45 9.29 2.10
N ALA A 10 -43.64 8.31 1.22
CA ALA A 10 -44.64 8.38 0.16
C ALA A 10 -46.07 8.49 0.71
N GLU A 11 -46.36 7.84 1.83
CA GLU A 11 -47.65 7.93 2.50
C GLU A 11 -47.86 9.32 3.15
N ALA A 12 -46.81 9.89 3.76
CA ALA A 12 -46.87 11.23 4.32
C ALA A 12 -47.07 12.31 3.25
N ASP A 13 -46.42 12.18 2.09
CA ASP A 13 -46.60 13.10 0.95
C ASP A 13 -48.06 13.07 0.44
N ARG A 14 -48.67 11.88 0.36
CA ARG A 14 -50.10 11.73 0.03
C ARG A 14 -51.01 12.37 1.08
N MET A 15 -50.71 12.19 2.37
CA MET A 15 -51.47 12.82 3.45
C MET A 15 -51.36 14.34 3.42
N ALA A 16 -50.20 14.91 3.07
CA ALA A 16 -50.01 16.35 2.93
C ALA A 16 -50.87 16.92 1.78
N GLU A 17 -50.93 16.21 0.65
CA GLU A 17 -51.79 16.58 -0.47
C GLU A 17 -53.28 16.54 -0.08
N GLN A 18 -53.72 15.48 0.60
CA GLN A 18 -55.08 15.33 1.09
C GLN A 18 -55.45 16.44 2.09
N LEU A 19 -54.59 16.76 3.06
CA LEU A 19 -54.79 17.84 4.02
C LEU A 19 -54.93 19.21 3.32
N SER A 20 -54.17 19.45 2.26
CA SER A 20 -54.28 20.65 1.43
C SER A 20 -55.65 20.73 0.74
N GLN A 21 -56.10 19.63 0.13
CA GLN A 21 -57.43 19.55 -0.50
C GLN A 21 -58.56 19.77 0.52
N MET A 22 -58.47 19.16 1.71
CA MET A 22 -59.45 19.34 2.79
C MET A 22 -59.49 20.79 3.29
N LYS A 23 -58.33 21.46 3.39
CA LYS A 23 -58.27 22.90 3.74
C LYS A 23 -58.98 23.77 2.70
N ASN A 24 -58.80 23.47 1.42
CA ASN A 24 -59.49 24.18 0.34
C ASN A 24 -61.01 23.95 0.41
N ARG A 25 -61.44 22.70 0.62
CA ARG A 25 -62.87 22.36 0.80
C ARG A 25 -63.50 23.09 1.98
N LEU A 26 -62.82 23.11 3.14
CA LEU A 26 -63.27 23.87 4.31
C LEU A 26 -63.39 25.37 4.02
N TYR A 27 -62.42 25.94 3.29
CA TYR A 27 -62.49 27.33 2.87
C TYR A 27 -63.73 27.60 2.01
N TYR A 28 -64.00 26.76 1.00
CA TYR A 28 -65.21 26.88 0.16
C TYR A 28 -66.49 26.74 1.00
N LEU A 29 -66.58 25.74 1.87
CA LEU A 29 -67.74 25.52 2.74
C LEU A 29 -67.97 26.71 3.67
N SER A 30 -66.92 27.24 4.31
CA SER A 30 -67.02 28.40 5.20
C SER A 30 -67.48 29.67 4.45
N THR A 31 -67.00 29.87 3.24
CA THR A 31 -67.38 31.00 2.38
C THR A 31 -68.84 30.88 1.95
N SER A 32 -69.28 29.70 1.52
CA SER A 32 -70.68 29.44 1.19
C SER A 32 -71.62 29.64 2.37
N ILE A 33 -71.24 29.14 3.55
CA ILE A 33 -71.99 29.36 4.81
C ILE A 33 -72.10 30.86 5.10
N LYS A 34 -71.00 31.61 4.98
CA LYS A 34 -70.98 33.07 5.20
C LYS A 34 -71.90 33.80 4.22
N ASN A 35 -71.87 33.43 2.94
CA ASN A 35 -72.70 34.03 1.89
C ASN A 35 -74.19 33.77 2.12
N ILE A 36 -74.56 32.56 2.57
CA ILE A 36 -75.94 32.20 2.93
C ILE A 36 -76.40 32.99 4.15
N LYS A 37 -75.58 33.06 5.21
CA LYS A 37 -75.90 33.87 6.40
C LYS A 37 -76.08 35.35 6.07
N HIS A 38 -75.22 35.90 5.21
CA HIS A 38 -75.33 37.28 4.75
C HIS A 38 -76.63 37.50 3.94
N SER A 39 -76.93 36.58 3.03
CA SER A 39 -78.20 36.59 2.29
C SER A 39 -79.41 36.59 3.22
N MET A 40 -79.39 35.77 4.29
CA MET A 40 -80.46 35.71 5.29
C MET A 40 -80.61 37.00 6.11
N SER A 41 -79.50 37.66 6.47
CA SER A 41 -79.52 38.95 7.19
C SER A 41 -80.15 40.07 6.35
N LEU A 42 -79.82 40.15 5.06
CA LEU A 42 -80.44 41.12 4.13
C LEU A 42 -81.97 40.92 4.01
N TYR A 43 -82.48 39.72 4.26
CA TYR A 43 -83.92 39.46 4.30
C TYR A 43 -84.58 39.85 5.63
N GLN A 44 -83.86 39.80 6.75
CA GLN A 44 -84.38 40.22 8.06
C GLN A 44 -84.38 41.74 8.24
N ASP A 45 -83.43 42.45 7.61
CA ASP A 45 -83.34 43.92 7.66
C ASP A 45 -84.36 44.63 6.75
N MET A 46 -85.08 43.89 5.90
CA MET A 46 -86.25 44.41 5.21
C MET A 46 -87.40 44.50 6.21
N ASP A 47 -87.82 45.73 6.53
CA ASP A 47 -89.05 46.01 7.25
C ASP A 47 -90.25 45.66 6.36
N LEU A 48 -90.53 44.36 6.30
CA LEU A 48 -91.59 43.77 5.49
C LEU A 48 -92.95 44.34 5.89
N GLU A 49 -93.14 44.74 7.16
CA GLU A 49 -94.35 45.43 7.59
C GLU A 49 -94.50 46.80 6.92
N LYS A 50 -93.44 47.60 6.81
CA LYS A 50 -93.46 48.86 6.03
C LYS A 50 -93.68 48.66 4.54
N VAL A 51 -93.05 47.64 3.96
CA VAL A 51 -93.21 47.37 2.52
C VAL A 51 -94.64 46.92 2.24
N TYR A 52 -95.19 46.04 3.08
CA TYR A 52 -96.58 45.59 2.97
C TYR A 52 -97.60 46.66 3.36
N SER A 53 -97.28 47.58 4.28
CA SER A 53 -98.14 48.73 4.58
C SER A 53 -98.18 49.72 3.41
N LEU A 54 -97.06 49.93 2.71
CA LEU A 54 -97.02 50.75 1.50
C LEU A 54 -97.89 50.14 0.39
N TYR A 55 -97.83 48.81 0.21
CA TYR A 55 -98.73 48.11 -0.70
C TYR A 55 -100.20 48.24 -0.26
N GLY A 56 -100.47 48.17 1.04
CA GLY A 56 -101.79 48.35 1.67
C GLY A 56 -102.40 49.75 1.45
N GLU A 57 -101.60 50.80 1.63
CA GLU A 57 -102.01 52.19 1.38
C GLU A 57 -102.26 52.46 -0.11
N ILE A 58 -101.48 51.82 -1.00
CA ILE A 58 -101.68 51.93 -2.45
C ILE A 58 -102.96 51.21 -2.88
N THR A 59 -103.32 50.07 -2.27
CA THR A 59 -104.56 49.32 -2.59
C THR A 59 -105.83 50.16 -2.43
N GLU A 60 -105.92 51.07 -1.45
CA GLU A 60 -107.10 51.91 -1.20
C GLU A 60 -107.43 52.90 -2.34
N LEU A 61 -106.48 53.17 -3.24
CA LEU A 61 -106.62 54.12 -4.36
C LEU A 61 -107.09 53.49 -5.69
N PHE A 62 -107.24 52.17 -5.79
CA PHE A 62 -107.54 51.46 -7.05
C PHE A 62 -108.93 50.78 -7.07
N LYS A 63 -109.51 50.62 -8.27
CA LYS A 63 -110.82 49.94 -8.48
C LYS A 63 -110.77 48.44 -8.08
N GLU A 64 -111.90 47.87 -7.65
CA GLU A 64 -112.06 46.49 -7.13
C GLU A 64 -111.34 45.37 -7.91
N GLY A 65 -111.28 45.45 -9.26
CA GLY A 65 -110.57 44.44 -10.06
C GLY A 65 -109.04 44.42 -9.90
N THR A 66 -108.44 45.54 -9.47
CA THR A 66 -106.99 45.71 -9.26
C THR A 66 -106.57 45.36 -7.83
N LEU A 67 -107.50 45.49 -6.88
CA LEU A 67 -107.35 45.11 -5.46
C LEU A 67 -107.03 43.61 -5.31
N GLN A 68 -107.82 42.74 -5.94
CA GLN A 68 -107.55 41.29 -5.94
C GLN A 68 -106.20 40.94 -6.58
N THR A 69 -105.73 41.71 -7.56
CA THR A 69 -104.44 41.46 -8.20
C THR A 69 -103.27 41.82 -7.27
N LEU A 70 -103.38 42.92 -6.52
CA LEU A 70 -102.34 43.37 -5.60
C LEU A 70 -102.27 42.51 -4.34
N GLU A 71 -103.41 42.06 -3.82
CA GLU A 71 -103.48 41.11 -2.70
C GLU A 71 -102.83 39.77 -3.08
N ASN A 72 -103.17 39.23 -4.25
CA ASN A 72 -102.56 38.02 -4.79
C ASN A 72 -101.04 38.17 -4.99
N VAL A 73 -100.57 39.34 -5.44
CA VAL A 73 -99.13 39.64 -5.59
C VAL A 73 -98.44 39.70 -4.23
N THR A 74 -99.07 40.32 -3.23
CA THR A 74 -98.54 40.42 -1.86
C THR A 74 -98.43 39.04 -1.21
N GLU A 75 -99.46 38.20 -1.34
CA GLU A 75 -99.47 36.83 -0.84
C GLU A 75 -98.46 35.94 -1.57
N PHE A 76 -98.31 36.11 -2.89
CA PHE A 76 -97.29 35.44 -3.69
C PHE A 76 -95.87 35.80 -3.23
N HIS A 77 -95.60 37.09 -2.99
CA HIS A 77 -94.30 37.53 -2.44
C HIS A 77 -94.05 36.98 -1.04
N LYS A 78 -95.04 37.03 -0.13
CA LYS A 78 -94.93 36.42 1.21
C LYS A 78 -94.60 34.93 1.13
N ASN A 79 -95.30 34.19 0.27
CA ASN A 79 -95.07 32.76 0.07
C ASN A 79 -93.70 32.46 -0.55
N ILE A 80 -93.21 33.29 -1.47
CA ILE A 80 -91.84 33.17 -2.01
C ILE A 80 -90.80 33.43 -0.93
N HIS A 81 -91.00 34.45 -0.08
CA HIS A 81 -90.06 34.77 1.00
C HIS A 81 -89.97 33.64 2.03
N ILE A 82 -91.11 33.08 2.45
CA ILE A 82 -91.16 31.94 3.38
C ILE A 82 -90.45 30.73 2.78
N LYS A 83 -90.82 30.31 1.55
CA LYS A 83 -90.20 29.15 0.89
C LYS A 83 -88.69 29.34 0.65
N ARG A 84 -88.25 30.56 0.34
CA ARG A 84 -86.83 30.88 0.12
C ARG A 84 -86.05 30.88 1.43
N SER A 85 -86.61 31.40 2.51
CA SER A 85 -86.01 31.36 3.86
C SER A 85 -85.85 29.92 4.35
N GLU A 86 -86.88 29.09 4.20
CA GLU A 86 -86.83 27.66 4.54
C GLU A 86 -85.78 26.90 3.72
N ARG A 87 -85.66 27.20 2.42
CA ARG A 87 -84.64 26.61 1.55
C ARG A 87 -83.23 26.99 2.00
N LEU A 88 -82.98 28.28 2.28
CA LEU A 88 -81.69 28.77 2.74
C LEU A 88 -81.32 28.20 4.12
N ALA A 89 -82.29 28.05 5.02
CA ALA A 89 -82.08 27.42 6.33
C ALA A 89 -81.71 25.94 6.20
N LYS A 90 -82.38 25.18 5.32
CA LYS A 90 -82.03 23.78 5.02
C LYS A 90 -80.64 23.65 4.40
N GLU A 91 -80.31 24.53 3.47
CA GLU A 91 -79.00 24.57 2.81
C GLU A 91 -77.87 24.92 3.79
N LEU A 92 -78.10 25.92 4.65
CA LEU A 92 -77.18 26.30 5.72
C LEU A 92 -76.91 25.14 6.68
N LYS A 93 -77.95 24.42 7.10
CA LYS A 93 -77.81 23.25 7.97
C LYS A 93 -76.96 22.17 7.30
N LYS A 94 -77.26 21.84 6.04
CA LYS A 94 -76.51 20.83 5.27
C LYS A 94 -75.03 21.21 5.15
N LEU A 95 -74.74 22.44 4.73
CA LEU A 95 -73.35 22.89 4.58
C LEU A 95 -72.60 22.98 5.91
N SER A 96 -73.29 23.37 6.99
CA SER A 96 -72.69 23.41 8.34
C SER A 96 -72.36 22.01 8.86
N THR A 97 -73.21 21.01 8.62
CA THR A 97 -72.91 19.61 8.94
C THR A 97 -71.72 19.10 8.13
N SER A 98 -71.69 19.33 6.81
CA SER A 98 -70.56 18.95 5.98
C SER A 98 -69.25 19.65 6.39
N HIS A 99 -69.31 20.91 6.83
CA HIS A 99 -68.13 21.62 7.35
C HIS A 99 -67.60 20.96 8.62
N LEU A 100 -68.47 20.61 9.57
CA LEU A 100 -68.07 19.95 10.81
C LEU A 100 -67.47 18.55 10.57
N GLU A 101 -68.03 17.78 9.65
CA GLU A 101 -67.53 16.46 9.28
C GLU A 101 -66.14 16.55 8.60
N GLU A 102 -65.96 17.48 7.66
CA GLU A 102 -64.69 17.71 6.98
C GLU A 102 -63.62 18.23 7.96
N GLU A 103 -64.01 19.08 8.92
CA GLU A 103 -63.12 19.62 9.95
C GLU A 103 -62.65 18.53 10.91
N LYS A 104 -63.56 17.66 11.37
CA LYS A 104 -63.22 16.50 12.19
C LYS A 104 -62.24 15.57 11.47
N SER A 105 -62.55 15.24 10.21
CA SER A 105 -61.72 14.36 9.38
C SER A 105 -60.32 14.94 9.17
N LYS A 106 -60.21 16.27 8.96
CA LYS A 106 -58.94 16.96 8.83
C LYS A 106 -58.11 16.87 10.11
N ILE A 107 -58.72 17.04 11.29
CA ILE A 107 -58.02 16.96 12.57
C ILE A 107 -57.45 15.55 12.79
N GLU A 108 -58.22 14.51 12.48
CA GLU A 108 -57.76 13.12 12.61
C GLU A 108 -56.60 12.83 11.65
N MET A 109 -56.71 13.25 10.39
CA MET A 109 -55.64 13.09 9.39
C MET A 109 -54.38 13.90 9.73
N GLN A 110 -54.54 15.10 10.29
CA GLN A 110 -53.42 15.93 10.74
C GLN A 110 -52.64 15.24 11.87
N LYS A 111 -53.33 14.62 12.84
CA LYS A 111 -52.69 13.87 13.92
C LYS A 111 -51.87 12.69 13.37
N ALA A 112 -52.45 11.91 12.46
CA ALA A 112 -51.75 10.79 11.82
C ALA A 112 -50.52 11.24 11.01
N PHE A 113 -50.64 12.36 10.29
CA PHE A 113 -49.54 12.97 9.55
C PHE A 113 -48.40 13.42 10.50
N ASP A 114 -48.73 14.10 11.59
CA ASP A 114 -47.76 14.60 12.57
C ASP A 114 -46.97 13.46 13.24
N GLU A 115 -47.62 12.33 13.52
CA GLU A 115 -46.97 11.13 14.06
C GLU A 115 -45.97 10.52 13.07
N LYS A 116 -46.35 10.41 11.79
CA LYS A 116 -45.43 9.94 10.73
C LYS A 116 -44.25 10.90 10.54
N MET A 117 -44.48 12.22 10.59
CA MET A 117 -43.41 13.22 10.50
C MET A 117 -42.41 13.11 11.66
N LYS A 118 -42.88 12.87 12.90
CA LYS A 118 -41.98 12.64 14.05
C LYS A 118 -41.10 11.41 13.88
N LEU A 119 -41.62 10.36 13.25
CA LEU A 119 -40.88 9.13 12.99
C LEU A 119 -39.79 9.32 11.92
N LEU A 120 -40.11 10.05 10.83
CA LEU A 120 -39.16 10.41 9.78
C LEU A 120 -38.01 11.29 10.31
N ALA A 121 -38.30 12.25 11.20
CA ALA A 121 -37.30 13.15 11.79
C ALA A 121 -36.25 12.41 12.63
N LYS A 122 -36.64 11.39 13.40
CA LYS A 122 -35.72 10.58 14.21
C LYS A 122 -34.78 9.73 13.36
N SER A 123 -35.26 9.18 12.25
CA SER A 123 -34.45 8.35 11.34
C SER A 123 -33.34 9.16 10.67
N ARG A 124 -33.67 10.35 10.13
CA ARG A 124 -32.66 11.21 9.47
C ARG A 124 -31.53 11.64 10.41
N ALA A 125 -31.83 11.97 11.66
CA ALA A 125 -30.80 12.38 12.62
C ALA A 125 -29.79 11.24 12.92
N LEU A 126 -30.26 10.00 12.98
CA LEU A 126 -29.42 8.82 13.17
C LEU A 126 -28.50 8.59 11.97
N ASP A 127 -29.02 8.73 10.75
CA ASP A 127 -28.25 8.60 9.52
C ASP A 127 -27.15 9.68 9.42
N TYR A 128 -27.47 10.93 9.78
CA TYR A 128 -26.49 12.01 9.86
C TYR A 128 -25.40 11.74 10.91
N PHE A 129 -25.78 11.27 12.10
CA PHE A 129 -24.83 10.92 13.16
C PHE A 129 -23.91 9.75 12.74
N ALA A 130 -24.46 8.73 12.08
CA ALA A 130 -23.70 7.62 11.52
C ALA A 130 -22.70 8.10 10.44
N ALA A 131 -23.14 8.97 9.53
CA ALA A 131 -22.30 9.55 8.48
C ALA A 131 -21.15 10.39 9.05
N ILE A 132 -21.40 11.23 10.05
CA ILE A 132 -20.37 12.04 10.72
C ILE A 132 -19.36 11.14 11.45
N ASN A 133 -19.82 10.11 12.16
CA ASN A 133 -18.91 9.18 12.84
C ASN A 133 -18.07 8.35 11.85
N ALA A 134 -18.63 7.97 10.71
CA ALA A 134 -17.89 7.31 9.63
C ALA A 134 -16.78 8.23 9.07
N GLN A 135 -17.08 9.51 8.86
CA GLN A 135 -16.08 10.50 8.44
C GLN A 135 -15.01 10.73 9.52
N LEU A 136 -15.41 10.85 10.78
CA LEU A 136 -14.49 11.01 11.91
C LEU A 136 -13.54 9.81 12.01
N THR A 137 -14.07 8.59 11.89
CA THR A 137 -13.29 7.35 11.89
C THR A 137 -12.30 7.34 10.72
N THR A 138 -12.74 7.75 9.53
CA THR A 138 -11.87 7.86 8.35
C THR A 138 -10.73 8.86 8.58
N LEU A 139 -11.03 10.03 9.16
CA LEU A 139 -10.03 11.05 9.48
C LEU A 139 -9.04 10.57 10.56
N LYS A 140 -9.53 9.91 11.61
CA LYS A 140 -8.68 9.30 12.65
C LYS A 140 -7.73 8.25 12.07
N ASN A 141 -8.23 7.40 11.17
CA ASN A 141 -7.40 6.40 10.48
C ASN A 141 -6.32 7.05 9.61
N LYS A 142 -6.65 8.14 8.90
CA LYS A 142 -5.66 8.91 8.12
C LYS A 142 -4.61 9.55 9.02
N LEU A 143 -5.01 10.14 10.15
CA LEU A 143 -4.09 10.72 11.13
C LEU A 143 -3.13 9.67 11.69
N SER A 144 -3.64 8.51 12.10
CA SER A 144 -2.82 7.39 12.59
C SER A 144 -1.78 6.98 11.55
N LYS A 145 -2.19 6.76 10.29
CA LYS A 145 -1.27 6.39 9.20
C LYS A 145 -0.18 7.43 8.96
N LEU A 146 -0.50 8.73 9.06
CA LEU A 146 0.48 9.80 8.91
C LEU A 146 1.47 9.84 10.09
N GLN A 147 0.99 9.58 11.31
CA GLN A 147 1.85 9.45 12.48
C GLN A 147 2.78 8.25 12.37
N ASP A 148 2.27 7.10 11.94
CA ASP A 148 3.06 5.89 11.69
C ASP A 148 4.13 6.16 10.64
N TYR A 149 3.78 6.78 9.51
CA TYR A 149 4.74 7.16 8.47
C TYR A 149 5.83 8.09 9.00
N LYS A 150 5.47 9.10 9.80
CA LYS A 150 6.44 10.02 10.41
C LYS A 150 7.38 9.29 11.36
N ASN A 151 6.87 8.36 12.16
CA ASN A 151 7.65 7.56 13.10
C ASN A 151 8.59 6.60 12.37
N ILE A 152 8.11 5.92 11.33
CA ILE A 152 8.95 5.07 10.47
C ILE A 152 10.07 5.91 9.82
N SER A 153 9.72 7.10 9.30
CA SER A 153 10.71 8.00 8.68
C SER A 153 11.74 8.52 9.69
N SER A 154 11.34 8.89 10.90
CA SER A 154 12.27 9.36 11.94
C SER A 154 13.15 8.23 12.46
N HIS A 155 12.60 7.02 12.64
CA HIS A 155 13.34 5.83 13.03
C HIS A 155 14.37 5.46 11.97
N SER A 156 13.95 5.35 10.71
CA SER A 156 14.84 5.03 9.58
C SER A 156 15.96 6.06 9.43
N LYS A 157 15.67 7.37 9.58
CA LYS A 157 16.72 8.41 9.60
C LYS A 157 17.71 8.22 10.76
N LYS A 158 17.22 7.84 11.93
CA LYS A 158 18.07 7.58 13.10
C LYS A 158 18.95 6.34 12.88
N GLU A 159 18.39 5.25 12.39
CA GLU A 159 19.13 4.03 12.04
C GLU A 159 20.22 4.30 11.01
N MET A 160 19.89 5.05 9.96
CA MET A 160 20.86 5.46 8.94
C MET A 160 21.99 6.31 9.54
N ALA A 161 21.68 7.24 10.46
CA ALA A 161 22.70 8.03 11.15
C ALA A 161 23.59 7.18 12.07
N VAL A 162 23.02 6.16 12.73
CA VAL A 162 23.78 5.20 13.57
C VAL A 162 24.70 4.35 12.70
N ALA A 163 24.19 3.80 11.59
CA ALA A 163 25.00 3.02 10.65
C ALA A 163 26.13 3.84 10.05
N LEU A 164 25.88 5.12 9.70
CA LEU A 164 26.92 6.02 9.21
C LEU A 164 27.98 6.29 10.29
N LYS A 165 27.58 6.50 11.54
CA LYS A 165 28.52 6.67 12.66
C LYS A 165 29.39 5.42 12.85
N GLU A 166 28.81 4.24 12.76
CA GLU A 166 29.54 2.98 12.86
C GLU A 166 30.53 2.81 11.72
N LEU A 167 30.11 3.12 10.48
CA LEU A 167 30.98 3.07 9.30
C LEU A 167 32.20 3.99 9.47
N LEU A 168 31.99 5.23 9.92
CA LEU A 168 33.07 6.18 10.20
C LEU A 168 33.99 5.70 11.33
N SER A 169 33.44 5.08 12.39
CA SER A 169 34.23 4.52 13.48
C SER A 169 35.12 3.37 13.00
N GLN A 170 34.59 2.50 12.13
CA GLN A 170 35.35 1.42 11.52
C GLN A 170 36.43 1.95 10.58
N GLU A 171 36.17 3.05 9.89
CA GLU A 171 37.16 3.71 9.02
C GLU A 171 38.35 4.25 9.81
N VAL A 172 38.12 4.92 10.94
CA VAL A 172 39.19 5.35 11.86
C VAL A 172 39.99 4.15 12.36
N THR A 173 39.30 3.11 12.82
CA THR A 173 39.96 1.87 13.29
C THR A 173 40.82 1.22 12.20
N THR A 174 40.37 1.31 10.95
CA THR A 174 41.08 0.75 9.79
C THR A 174 42.34 1.55 9.48
N ILE A 175 42.27 2.89 9.56
CA ILE A 175 43.44 3.76 9.40
C ILE A 175 44.46 3.45 10.50
N ASP A 176 44.04 3.44 11.77
CA ASP A 176 44.92 3.14 12.91
C ASP A 176 45.58 1.76 12.76
N TYR A 177 44.81 0.76 12.33
CA TYR A 177 45.32 -0.57 12.05
C TYR A 177 46.40 -0.53 10.96
N LEU A 178 46.12 0.08 9.80
CA LEU A 178 47.10 0.15 8.72
C LEU A 178 48.36 0.91 9.11
N GLU A 179 48.24 1.98 9.91
CA GLU A 179 49.40 2.73 10.41
C GLU A 179 50.25 1.92 11.38
N ALA A 180 49.64 1.17 12.31
CA ALA A 180 50.37 0.33 13.25
C ALA A 180 51.24 -0.74 12.57
N TYR A 181 50.86 -1.18 11.37
CA TYR A 181 51.58 -2.19 10.60
C TYR A 181 52.45 -1.65 9.45
N LYS A 182 52.48 -0.32 9.20
CA LYS A 182 53.32 0.29 8.14
C LYS A 182 54.81 0.02 8.35
N ASP A 183 55.28 0.10 9.60
CA ASP A 183 56.71 0.02 9.94
C ASP A 183 57.15 -1.38 10.40
N GLN A 184 56.25 -2.36 10.39
CA GLN A 184 56.56 -3.73 10.78
C GLN A 184 56.94 -4.57 9.56
N GLU A 185 58.16 -5.11 9.55
CA GLU A 185 58.52 -6.18 8.61
C GLU A 185 57.72 -7.45 8.94
N HIS A 186 56.61 -7.64 8.21
CA HIS A 186 55.79 -8.84 8.36
C HIS A 186 56.37 -9.99 7.53
N ALA A 187 56.47 -11.19 8.11
CA ALA A 187 57.02 -12.38 7.45
C ALA A 187 56.34 -12.70 6.12
N VAL A 188 55.03 -12.48 6.02
CA VAL A 188 54.26 -12.66 4.78
C VAL A 188 54.70 -11.67 3.68
N TYR A 189 55.01 -10.41 3.99
CA TYR A 189 55.49 -9.45 2.98
C TYR A 189 56.87 -9.84 2.47
N LEU A 190 57.77 -10.19 3.39
CA LEU A 190 59.13 -10.62 3.06
C LEU A 190 59.13 -11.94 2.28
N GLY A 191 58.33 -12.91 2.71
CA GLY A 191 58.22 -14.22 2.05
C GLY A 191 57.71 -14.11 0.63
N PHE A 192 56.69 -13.28 0.38
CA PHE A 192 56.21 -13.02 -0.99
C PHE A 192 57.29 -12.38 -1.86
N ARG A 193 57.98 -11.36 -1.34
CA ARG A 193 59.06 -10.68 -2.06
C ARG A 193 60.21 -11.62 -2.38
N ASN A 194 60.61 -12.46 -1.42
CA ASN A 194 61.68 -13.43 -1.60
C ASN A 194 61.30 -14.47 -2.67
N LEU A 195 60.09 -15.01 -2.62
CA LEU A 195 59.58 -15.93 -3.64
C LEU A 195 59.57 -15.28 -5.03
N ALA A 196 59.01 -14.07 -5.17
CA ALA A 196 58.96 -13.38 -6.45
C ALA A 196 60.36 -13.10 -7.03
N ASN A 197 61.35 -12.79 -6.18
CA ASN A 197 62.73 -12.53 -6.58
C ASN A 197 63.45 -13.77 -7.14
N GLU A 198 63.00 -14.99 -6.80
CA GLU A 198 63.51 -16.23 -7.40
C GLU A 198 63.12 -16.38 -8.87
N PHE A 199 61.94 -15.86 -9.24
CA PHE A 199 61.46 -15.86 -10.63
C PHE A 199 61.99 -14.67 -11.42
N TYR A 200 61.97 -13.49 -10.80
CA TYR A 200 62.29 -12.22 -11.43
C TYR A 200 63.29 -11.45 -10.55
N PRO A 201 64.60 -11.76 -10.67
CA PRO A 201 65.63 -11.08 -9.90
C PRO A 201 65.61 -9.57 -10.14
N GLU A 202 65.80 -8.81 -9.06
CA GLU A 202 65.84 -7.34 -9.08
C GLU A 202 64.52 -6.65 -9.52
N VAL A 203 63.44 -7.41 -9.71
CA VAL A 203 62.12 -6.86 -10.01
C VAL A 203 61.36 -6.58 -8.70
N PRO A 204 60.92 -5.32 -8.46
CA PRO A 204 60.10 -4.99 -7.30
C PRO A 204 58.81 -5.81 -7.25
N ALA A 205 58.60 -6.47 -6.11
CA ALA A 205 57.40 -7.24 -5.81
C ALA A 205 56.96 -7.03 -4.36
N GLY A 206 55.65 -7.06 -4.12
CA GLY A 206 55.09 -6.89 -2.78
C GLY A 206 53.58 -7.04 -2.71
N ILE A 207 53.06 -7.07 -1.49
CA ILE A 207 51.63 -7.07 -1.20
C ILE A 207 51.29 -5.72 -0.58
N SER A 208 50.33 -5.00 -1.14
CA SER A 208 49.79 -3.76 -0.58
C SER A 208 48.40 -3.99 -0.01
N ILE A 209 48.17 -3.51 1.21
CA ILE A 209 46.85 -3.47 1.84
C ILE A 209 46.46 -2.00 1.99
N GLN A 210 45.32 -1.63 1.44
CA GLN A 210 44.80 -0.27 1.50
C GLN A 210 43.39 -0.30 2.07
N ASN A 211 42.96 0.82 2.66
CA ASN A 211 41.56 0.99 3.03
C ASN A 211 40.70 0.99 1.75
N ASN A 212 39.57 0.28 1.78
CA ASN A 212 38.60 0.32 0.70
C ASN A 212 37.54 1.38 1.02
N GLU A 213 37.65 2.50 0.33
CA GLU A 213 36.72 3.63 0.43
C GLU A 213 35.48 3.47 -0.48
N GLY A 214 35.38 2.34 -1.19
CA GLY A 214 34.25 2.04 -2.06
C GLY A 214 32.97 1.76 -1.27
N ASN A 215 31.83 2.07 -1.87
CA ASN A 215 30.52 1.71 -1.31
C ASN A 215 30.22 0.23 -1.56
N ASN A 216 30.87 -0.65 -0.78
CA ASN A 216 30.74 -2.10 -0.85
C ASN A 216 30.94 -2.70 0.56
N GLN A 217 30.94 -4.03 0.65
CA GLN A 217 31.09 -4.75 1.94
C GLN A 217 32.54 -5.09 2.29
N GLU A 218 33.50 -4.71 1.46
CA GLU A 218 34.92 -5.00 1.66
C GLU A 218 35.59 -3.84 2.40
N ARG A 219 36.27 -4.12 3.52
CA ARG A 219 36.99 -3.08 4.27
C ARG A 219 38.38 -2.80 3.73
N PHE A 220 39.05 -3.84 3.24
CA PHE A 220 40.44 -3.76 2.80
C PHE A 220 40.53 -4.12 1.32
N LYS A 221 41.35 -3.36 0.59
CA LYS A 221 41.79 -3.70 -0.75
C LYS A 221 43.19 -4.28 -0.66
N ILE A 222 43.29 -5.58 -0.92
CA ILE A 222 44.57 -6.32 -0.91
C ILE A 222 45.01 -6.52 -2.36
N SER A 223 46.25 -6.18 -2.67
CA SER A 223 46.82 -6.36 -4.01
C SER A 223 48.25 -6.86 -3.89
N ALA A 224 48.49 -8.08 -4.38
CA ALA A 224 49.82 -8.57 -4.69
C ALA A 224 50.25 -8.03 -6.05
N LYS A 225 51.49 -7.57 -6.18
CA LYS A 225 52.04 -7.06 -7.44
C LYS A 225 53.49 -7.52 -7.62
N ILE A 226 53.80 -7.83 -8.86
CA ILE A 226 55.17 -8.00 -9.38
C ILE A 226 55.30 -6.96 -10.50
N GLN A 227 56.34 -6.13 -10.51
CA GLN A 227 56.45 -5.10 -11.55
C GLN A 227 56.53 -5.77 -12.95
N ASN A 228 55.80 -5.22 -13.94
CA ASN A 228 55.60 -5.78 -15.29
C ASN A 228 54.61 -6.97 -15.41
N ASP A 229 53.63 -7.07 -14.50
CA ASP A 229 52.51 -8.06 -14.41
C ASP A 229 51.54 -8.14 -15.61
N ALA A 230 51.97 -7.85 -16.84
CA ALA A 230 51.09 -7.75 -18.01
C ALA A 230 50.94 -9.07 -18.80
N SER A 231 51.72 -10.10 -18.47
CA SER A 231 51.67 -11.41 -19.13
C SER A 231 50.92 -12.42 -18.27
N ASP A 232 50.09 -13.27 -18.90
CA ASP A 232 49.32 -14.32 -18.23
C ASP A 232 50.21 -15.23 -17.37
N GLY A 233 51.41 -15.59 -17.85
CA GLY A 233 52.37 -16.37 -17.07
C GLY A 233 52.87 -15.68 -15.79
N ILE A 234 52.99 -14.35 -15.79
CA ILE A 234 53.38 -13.60 -14.57
C ILE A 234 52.23 -13.61 -13.56
N ASN A 235 50.98 -13.56 -14.04
CA ASN A 235 49.81 -13.66 -13.17
C ASN A 235 49.74 -15.02 -12.47
N GLU A 236 50.00 -16.12 -13.17
CA GLU A 236 50.02 -17.47 -12.58
C GLU A 236 51.17 -17.62 -11.57
N VAL A 237 52.36 -17.09 -11.87
CA VAL A 237 53.49 -17.05 -10.91
C VAL A 237 53.13 -16.23 -9.67
N LYS A 238 52.39 -15.12 -9.84
CA LYS A 238 51.94 -14.28 -8.72
C LYS A 238 50.95 -15.02 -7.83
N ILE A 239 50.00 -15.78 -8.40
CA ILE A 239 49.08 -16.64 -7.64
C ILE A 239 49.89 -17.67 -6.85
N PHE A 240 50.80 -18.39 -7.51
CA PHE A 240 51.68 -19.36 -6.85
C PHE A 240 52.46 -18.75 -5.68
N CYS A 241 53.11 -17.60 -5.90
CA CYS A 241 53.88 -16.92 -4.87
C CYS A 241 52.99 -16.50 -3.69
N TYR A 242 51.78 -16.01 -3.96
CA TYR A 242 50.84 -15.60 -2.92
C TYR A 242 50.37 -16.80 -2.08
N ASP A 243 49.92 -17.87 -2.73
CA ASP A 243 49.34 -19.03 -2.06
C ASP A 243 50.38 -19.82 -1.26
N LEU A 244 51.55 -20.08 -1.85
CA LEU A 244 52.64 -20.74 -1.14
C LEU A 244 53.17 -19.88 0.01
N ASN A 245 53.31 -18.56 -0.19
CA ASN A 245 53.73 -17.67 0.88
C ASN A 245 52.73 -17.67 2.06
N ASN A 246 51.43 -17.67 1.78
CA ASN A 246 50.43 -17.77 2.83
C ASN A 246 50.57 -19.09 3.58
N LEU A 247 50.66 -20.23 2.87
CA LEU A 247 50.83 -21.54 3.48
C LEU A 247 52.04 -21.60 4.44
N ILE A 248 53.17 -20.99 4.04
CA ILE A 248 54.43 -21.08 4.78
C ILE A 248 54.55 -20.03 5.89
N ASN A 249 54.14 -18.78 5.63
CA ASN A 249 54.44 -17.64 6.50
C ASN A 249 53.24 -17.10 7.28
N SER A 250 52.01 -17.51 6.94
CA SER A 250 50.82 -17.07 7.68
C SER A 250 50.64 -17.85 8.98
N LYS A 251 50.24 -17.14 10.04
CA LYS A 251 49.92 -17.73 11.35
C LYS A 251 48.42 -17.77 11.64
N VAL A 252 47.60 -17.32 10.70
CA VAL A 252 46.16 -17.11 10.91
C VAL A 252 45.34 -18.35 10.54
N HIS A 253 45.91 -19.25 9.72
CA HIS A 253 45.24 -20.47 9.27
C HIS A 253 45.93 -21.75 9.76
N HIS A 254 45.21 -22.87 9.65
CA HIS A 254 45.70 -24.21 9.99
C HIS A 254 45.85 -25.12 8.77
N PHE A 255 45.81 -24.57 7.55
CA PHE A 255 46.03 -25.34 6.34
C PHE A 255 47.43 -25.96 6.34
N GLN A 256 47.50 -27.23 5.95
CA GLN A 256 48.75 -27.99 5.84
C GLN A 256 49.14 -28.28 4.39
N SER A 257 48.29 -27.88 3.44
CA SER A 257 48.53 -28.09 2.04
C SER A 257 47.93 -27.00 1.16
N VAL A 258 48.48 -26.88 -0.05
CA VAL A 258 47.92 -26.09 -1.15
C VAL A 258 47.84 -26.97 -2.40
N PHE A 259 46.80 -26.77 -3.21
CA PHE A 259 46.59 -27.52 -4.44
C PHE A 259 46.36 -26.56 -5.61
N HIS A 260 47.21 -26.65 -6.63
CA HIS A 260 47.03 -25.97 -7.92
C HIS A 260 46.72 -26.95 -9.06
N ASP A 261 45.78 -26.55 -9.92
CA ASP A 261 45.40 -27.35 -11.09
C ASP A 261 46.35 -27.10 -12.30
N SER A 262 46.31 -27.99 -13.29
CA SER A 262 47.14 -28.00 -14.50
C SER A 262 47.07 -26.71 -15.30
N ARG A 263 45.93 -26.00 -15.23
CA ARG A 263 45.72 -24.70 -15.89
C ARG A 263 46.74 -23.65 -15.45
N MET A 264 47.12 -23.63 -14.16
CA MET A 264 48.10 -22.67 -13.64
C MET A 264 49.45 -22.80 -14.34
N PHE A 265 49.81 -24.01 -14.79
CA PHE A 265 51.10 -24.30 -15.38
C PHE A 265 51.16 -24.08 -16.89
N SER A 266 50.01 -23.93 -17.57
CA SER A 266 49.93 -23.90 -19.03
C SER A 266 50.61 -22.68 -19.66
N ASP A 267 50.46 -21.51 -19.03
CA ASP A 267 50.96 -20.23 -19.57
C ASP A 267 52.33 -19.84 -19.00
N ILE A 268 52.94 -20.73 -18.20
CA ILE A 268 54.25 -20.50 -17.57
C ILE A 268 55.36 -21.14 -18.42
N ASP A 269 56.45 -20.40 -18.65
CA ASP A 269 57.65 -20.89 -19.33
C ASP A 269 58.28 -22.09 -18.58
N PRO A 270 58.82 -23.12 -19.26
CA PRO A 270 59.45 -24.28 -18.62
C PRO A 270 60.50 -23.93 -17.55
N ARG A 271 61.27 -22.84 -17.72
CA ARG A 271 62.26 -22.38 -16.73
C ARG A 271 61.61 -21.88 -15.46
N GLN A 272 60.52 -21.13 -15.59
CA GLN A 272 59.74 -20.65 -14.44
C GLN A 272 59.00 -21.80 -13.76
N ARG A 273 58.46 -22.77 -14.49
CA ARG A 273 57.88 -24.00 -13.92
C ARG A 273 58.90 -24.79 -13.11
N ALA A 274 60.14 -24.89 -13.60
CA ALA A 274 61.23 -25.53 -12.87
C ALA A 274 61.53 -24.81 -11.55
N ILE A 275 61.64 -23.47 -11.56
CA ILE A 275 61.81 -22.65 -10.34
C ILE A 275 60.66 -22.88 -9.37
N LEU A 276 59.42 -22.83 -9.86
CA LEU A 276 58.20 -23.03 -9.08
C LEU A 276 58.25 -24.35 -8.31
N LEU A 277 58.50 -25.47 -9.00
CA LEU A 277 58.51 -26.79 -8.37
C LEU A 277 59.69 -26.96 -7.40
N LYS A 278 60.85 -26.37 -7.71
CA LYS A 278 61.99 -26.34 -6.79
C LYS A 278 61.66 -25.60 -5.49
N GLN A 279 61.06 -24.42 -5.59
CA GLN A 279 60.67 -23.62 -4.44
C GLN A 279 59.56 -24.31 -3.63
N ALA A 280 58.56 -24.87 -4.30
CA ALA A 280 57.51 -25.65 -3.66
C ALA A 280 58.08 -26.82 -2.87
N ASN A 281 58.93 -27.66 -3.48
CA ASN A 281 59.56 -28.81 -2.83
C ASN A 281 60.42 -28.38 -1.63
N ALA A 282 61.29 -27.39 -1.80
CA ALA A 282 62.19 -26.92 -0.75
C ALA A 282 61.44 -26.37 0.47
N LEU A 283 60.47 -25.47 0.25
CA LEU A 283 59.74 -24.81 1.33
C LEU A 283 58.77 -25.74 2.04
N THR A 284 58.06 -26.61 1.32
CA THR A 284 57.13 -27.56 1.94
C THR A 284 57.86 -28.65 2.72
N LYS A 285 58.99 -29.15 2.21
CA LYS A 285 59.86 -30.09 2.94
C LYS A 285 60.43 -29.48 4.23
N ALA A 286 60.83 -28.21 4.19
CA ALA A 286 61.36 -27.51 5.36
C ALA A 286 60.29 -27.21 6.43
N SER A 287 59.06 -26.93 6.01
CA SER A 287 57.93 -26.59 6.90
C SER A 287 57.09 -27.79 7.33
N GLY A 288 57.27 -28.96 6.72
CA GLY A 288 56.41 -30.13 6.94
C GLY A 288 55.01 -29.99 6.33
N MET A 289 54.83 -29.04 5.41
CA MET A 289 53.58 -28.83 4.67
C MET A 289 53.58 -29.64 3.37
N GLN A 290 52.47 -29.62 2.63
CA GLN A 290 52.32 -30.36 1.38
C GLN A 290 51.95 -29.44 0.21
N TYR A 291 52.67 -29.59 -0.90
CA TYR A 291 52.29 -29.01 -2.19
C TYR A 291 51.68 -30.08 -3.07
N ILE A 292 50.48 -29.83 -3.59
CA ILE A 292 49.79 -30.73 -4.53
C ILE A 292 49.64 -29.98 -5.86
N ALA A 293 49.99 -30.63 -6.95
CA ALA A 293 49.81 -30.09 -8.28
C ALA A 293 49.31 -31.18 -9.23
N THR A 294 48.34 -30.84 -10.07
CA THR A 294 48.06 -31.60 -11.30
C THR A 294 48.80 -30.91 -12.43
N MET A 295 49.46 -31.68 -13.28
CA MET A 295 50.23 -31.18 -14.41
C MET A 295 50.03 -32.11 -15.60
N ASN A 296 50.00 -31.55 -16.80
CA ASN A 296 49.93 -32.36 -18.01
C ASN A 296 51.29 -33.02 -18.30
N GLU A 297 51.28 -34.14 -19.01
CA GLU A 297 52.49 -34.91 -19.29
C GLU A 297 53.51 -34.12 -20.12
N ASP A 298 53.05 -33.36 -21.12
CA ASP A 298 53.88 -32.49 -21.95
C ASP A 298 54.59 -31.41 -21.11
N GLN A 299 53.88 -30.87 -20.11
CA GLN A 299 54.44 -29.90 -19.18
C GLN A 299 55.54 -30.53 -18.33
N LEU A 300 55.37 -31.78 -17.90
CA LEU A 300 56.35 -32.52 -17.13
C LEU A 300 57.58 -32.89 -17.98
N ILE A 301 57.37 -33.32 -19.23
CA ILE A 301 58.46 -33.67 -20.16
C ILE A 301 59.35 -32.45 -20.42
N SER A 302 58.76 -31.27 -20.64
CA SER A 302 59.52 -30.04 -20.90
C SER A 302 60.47 -29.61 -19.75
N LEU A 303 60.27 -30.15 -18.54
CA LEU A 303 61.15 -29.88 -17.40
C LEU A 303 62.47 -30.65 -17.48
N LYS A 304 62.52 -31.77 -18.22
CA LYS A 304 63.75 -32.57 -18.40
C LYS A 304 64.82 -31.82 -19.16
N ASP A 305 64.43 -30.88 -20.02
CA ASP A 305 65.35 -30.05 -20.80
C ASP A 305 65.93 -28.88 -19.99
N VAL A 306 65.36 -28.60 -18.81
CA VAL A 306 65.69 -27.44 -17.98
C VAL A 306 66.36 -27.85 -16.66
N LEU A 307 65.84 -28.88 -16.00
CA LEU A 307 66.35 -29.38 -14.73
C LEU A 307 67.52 -30.33 -14.96
N THR A 308 68.49 -30.31 -14.05
CA THR A 308 69.53 -31.36 -14.03
C THR A 308 68.91 -32.70 -13.58
N GLU A 309 69.52 -33.83 -13.98
CA GLU A 309 69.04 -35.17 -13.57
C GLU A 309 68.86 -35.29 -12.05
N LYS A 310 69.78 -34.70 -11.28
CA LYS A 310 69.72 -34.71 -9.82
C LYS A 310 68.53 -33.93 -9.27
N GLU A 311 68.23 -32.76 -9.82
CA GLU A 311 67.08 -31.94 -9.39
C GLU A 311 65.76 -32.60 -9.80
N PHE A 312 65.72 -33.21 -10.98
CA PHE A 312 64.56 -33.95 -11.45
C PHE A 312 64.26 -35.14 -10.54
N GLU A 313 65.28 -35.93 -10.18
CA GLU A 313 65.15 -37.04 -9.23
C GLU A 313 64.77 -36.56 -7.81
N GLU A 314 65.25 -35.40 -7.36
CA GLU A 314 64.87 -34.88 -6.05
C GLU A 314 63.38 -34.48 -5.96
N ILE A 315 62.81 -33.98 -7.06
CA ILE A 315 61.41 -33.55 -7.12
C ILE A 315 60.48 -34.73 -7.46
N PHE A 316 60.87 -35.57 -8.43
CA PHE A 316 60.01 -36.59 -9.04
C PHE A 316 60.44 -38.04 -8.76
N GLY A 317 61.66 -38.27 -8.25
CA GLY A 317 62.25 -39.61 -8.05
C GLY A 317 61.57 -40.48 -6.99
N ALA A 318 60.47 -39.99 -6.41
CA ALA A 318 59.63 -40.72 -5.48
C ALA A 318 58.21 -40.92 -6.05
N ILE A 319 58.09 -41.50 -7.24
CA ILE A 319 56.79 -41.98 -7.73
C ILE A 319 56.30 -43.05 -6.74
N ARG A 320 55.28 -42.71 -5.94
CA ARG A 320 54.69 -43.61 -4.93
C ARG A 320 53.50 -44.39 -5.46
N LEU A 321 52.86 -43.91 -6.52
CA LEU A 321 51.64 -44.48 -7.09
C LEU A 321 51.53 -44.05 -8.56
N GLU A 322 51.34 -45.02 -9.45
CA GLU A 322 51.02 -44.80 -10.86
C GLU A 322 49.56 -45.20 -11.07
N LEU A 323 48.73 -44.27 -11.53
CA LEU A 323 47.30 -44.48 -11.76
C LEU A 323 47.02 -44.49 -13.26
N LYS A 324 46.18 -45.42 -13.71
CA LYS A 324 45.81 -45.61 -15.12
C LYS A 324 44.30 -45.66 -15.25
N ASP A 325 43.79 -45.24 -16.40
CA ASP A 325 42.36 -45.36 -16.72
C ASP A 325 42.02 -46.69 -17.41
N ASP A 326 42.88 -47.70 -17.25
CA ASP A 326 42.73 -49.02 -17.88
C ASP A 326 41.77 -49.94 -17.12
N SER A 327 41.55 -49.71 -15.82
CA SER A 327 40.65 -50.48 -14.97
C SER A 327 40.13 -49.66 -13.79
N PRO A 328 38.96 -49.99 -13.20
CA PRO A 328 38.45 -49.32 -12.00
C PRO A 328 39.45 -49.27 -10.85
N GLU A 329 40.21 -50.34 -10.63
CA GLU A 329 41.19 -50.49 -9.54
C GLU A 329 42.43 -49.60 -9.74
N SER A 330 42.77 -49.29 -11.00
CA SER A 330 43.88 -48.38 -11.35
C SER A 330 43.52 -46.90 -11.25
N LYS A 331 42.25 -46.54 -11.00
CA LYS A 331 41.81 -45.14 -10.84
C LYS A 331 42.12 -44.61 -9.45
N LEU A 332 42.14 -43.29 -9.29
CA LEU A 332 42.47 -42.61 -8.01
C LEU A 332 41.68 -43.13 -6.80
N LEU A 333 40.40 -43.49 -7.00
CA LEU A 333 39.52 -43.99 -5.94
C LEU A 333 39.43 -45.52 -5.89
N GLY A 334 40.11 -46.23 -6.79
CA GLY A 334 40.02 -47.69 -6.93
C GLY A 334 38.65 -48.21 -7.36
N VAL A 335 37.74 -47.32 -7.80
CA VAL A 335 36.40 -47.63 -8.28
C VAL A 335 36.02 -46.69 -9.44
N GLN A 336 35.12 -47.16 -10.30
CA GLN A 336 34.52 -46.33 -11.35
C GLN A 336 33.29 -45.62 -10.79
N ILE A 337 33.38 -44.29 -10.69
CA ILE A 337 32.25 -43.43 -10.29
C ILE A 337 31.68 -42.81 -11.56
N ASP A 338 30.45 -43.19 -11.89
CA ASP A 338 29.70 -42.58 -12.99
C ASP A 338 29.03 -41.31 -12.46
N MET A 339 29.60 -40.15 -12.80
CA MET A 339 29.01 -38.87 -12.44
C MET A 339 27.86 -38.58 -13.41
N GLN A 340 26.63 -38.81 -12.97
CA GLN A 340 25.42 -38.47 -13.74
C GLN A 340 25.32 -36.95 -13.87
N TYR A 341 25.98 -36.38 -14.89
CA TYR A 341 25.93 -34.95 -15.21
C TYR A 341 24.61 -34.52 -15.87
N GLU A 342 23.69 -35.45 -16.13
CA GLU A 342 22.32 -35.17 -16.58
C GLU A 342 21.32 -35.46 -15.46
N LYS A 343 21.27 -34.55 -14.49
CA LYS A 343 20.07 -34.26 -13.68
C LYS A 343 20.28 -32.90 -13.02
N ASP A 344 20.03 -31.86 -13.79
CA ASP A 344 19.12 -30.75 -13.46
C ASP A 344 18.92 -29.82 -14.67
#